data_AF-A0A941XB35-F1
#
_entry.id   AF-A0A941XB35-F1
#
_cell.length_a   1.000
_cell.length_b   1.000
_cell.length_c   1.000
_cell.angle_alpha   90.00
_cell.angle_beta   90.00
_cell.angle_gamma   90.00
#
_symmetry.space_group_name_H-M   'P 1'
#
loop_
_entity.id
_entity.type
_entity.pdbx_description
1 polymer ?
#
loop_
_entity_poly.entity_id
_entity_poly.type
_entity_poly.pdbx_seq_one_letter_code
_entity_poly.pdbx_strand_id
1 'polypeptide(L)'
;MKKQSYQRILAVLISLMILLTAGMCIVGAGLLQTREDSPDILPEATATADSGDLLMASDLAPDPAKWFLPYDGDLTDADGNPVRLSALCGKTTILLFWSSWCPDCQVYLAGEFGAAVQAAQAAGAQVVLVCREGIRGDTREKAEAELTECGITGIPLYMDADAALFHTLGLRSVPSLAVFDSQGELLRATADMPNADEMAQLLDAAQRPAQQTLAFLKRLMQADGAIPSTYTLSGGEVHPGDTVLSETMGQTMLYAAQTEDAALFSDAWRYVRDKMTVGGLTVWRIQTGEKAAANASLDDLRILRALMEADAVWGGYEREIRERAAALYTACVVDDALVSFANVDGSGRSDSVTLCYLDVKTMRALSAYDVRWTAVANRSEAILTDSRALMSSELPLYRASYTLAKDMFSNAAAQMTEAALTILHAAQISAAGEQTLDWLDAQLGAGAIYAQYASNGQVGYGFRYEAIGSYAVLAQVGAVSGHTELARLSLAKLENRRIATGTFAGAYGSIKGETSYTFDELEALFALMAMKP
;
A
#
# COMPACT_ATOMS: atom_id res chain seq x y z
N MET A 1 -58.07 34.32 -34.77
CA MET A 1 -58.16 32.92 -34.29
C MET A 1 -56.81 32.18 -34.16
N LYS A 2 -55.77 32.44 -34.98
CA LYS A 2 -54.49 31.72 -34.88
C LYS A 2 -53.63 32.07 -33.64
N LYS A 3 -53.60 33.33 -33.19
CA LYS A 3 -52.78 33.76 -32.03
C LYS A 3 -53.17 33.12 -30.69
N GLN A 4 -54.46 32.88 -30.48
CA GLN A 4 -55.00 32.32 -29.23
C GLN A 4 -54.77 30.80 -29.12
N SER A 5 -54.63 30.12 -30.27
CA SER A 5 -54.26 28.70 -30.33
C SER A 5 -52.78 28.49 -29.96
N TYR A 6 -51.89 29.35 -30.46
CA TYR A 6 -50.47 29.31 -30.12
C TYR A 6 -50.19 29.54 -28.64
N GLN A 7 -50.91 30.47 -27.99
CA GLN A 7 -50.74 30.70 -26.55
C GLN A 7 -51.21 29.52 -25.68
N ARG A 8 -52.25 28.79 -26.11
CA ARG A 8 -52.72 27.59 -25.41
C ARG A 8 -51.77 26.41 -25.59
N ILE A 9 -51.23 26.21 -26.79
CA ILE A 9 -50.23 25.18 -27.06
C ILE A 9 -48.93 25.47 -26.30
N LEU A 10 -48.49 26.74 -26.28
CA LEU A 10 -47.30 27.14 -25.53
C LEU A 10 -47.47 26.95 -24.01
N ALA A 11 -48.65 27.27 -23.45
CA ALA A 11 -48.94 27.06 -22.03
C ALA A 11 -48.96 25.56 -21.64
N VAL A 12 -49.48 24.69 -22.51
CA VAL A 12 -49.47 23.24 -22.30
C VAL A 12 -48.04 22.70 -22.36
N LEU A 13 -47.23 23.15 -23.33
CA LEU A 13 -45.82 22.74 -23.44
C LEU A 13 -44.99 23.20 -22.24
N ILE A 14 -45.19 24.43 -21.74
CA ILE A 14 -44.51 24.92 -20.53
C ILE A 14 -44.93 24.10 -19.30
N SER A 15 -46.22 23.77 -19.16
CA SER A 15 -46.72 22.97 -18.04
C SER A 15 -46.18 21.53 -18.07
N LEU A 16 -46.07 20.93 -19.26
CA LEU A 16 -45.48 19.60 -19.44
C LEU A 16 -43.97 19.61 -19.13
N MET A 17 -43.27 20.69 -19.50
CA MET A 17 -41.86 20.87 -19.21
C MET A 17 -41.60 21.05 -17.71
N ILE A 18 -42.48 21.78 -16.99
CA ILE A 18 -42.41 21.94 -15.54
C ILE A 18 -42.69 20.61 -14.80
N LEU A 19 -43.63 19.79 -15.30
CA LEU A 19 -43.88 18.46 -14.74
C LEU A 19 -42.73 17.48 -15.01
N LEU A 20 -42.10 17.56 -16.19
CA LEU A 20 -40.91 16.77 -16.52
C LEU A 20 -39.68 17.19 -15.69
N THR A 21 -39.48 18.49 -15.44
CA THR A 21 -38.39 18.96 -14.58
C THR A 21 -38.65 18.67 -13.10
N ALA A 22 -39.89 18.80 -12.61
CA ALA A 22 -40.23 18.39 -11.25
C ALA A 22 -40.11 16.86 -11.05
N GLY A 23 -40.51 16.06 -12.04
CA GLY A 23 -40.31 14.61 -12.04
C GLY A 23 -38.83 14.20 -12.09
N MET A 24 -38.01 14.88 -12.89
CA MET A 24 -36.56 14.71 -12.92
C MET A 24 -35.87 15.18 -11.63
N CYS A 25 -36.41 16.18 -10.92
CA CYS A 25 -35.90 16.59 -9.62
C CYS A 25 -36.26 15.59 -8.51
N ILE A 26 -37.43 14.93 -8.56
CA ILE A 26 -37.83 13.91 -7.58
C ILE A 26 -37.11 12.58 -7.83
N VAL A 27 -37.00 12.14 -9.09
CA VAL A 27 -36.20 10.97 -9.48
C VAL A 27 -34.70 11.26 -9.28
N GLY A 28 -34.27 12.48 -9.56
CA GLY A 28 -32.91 12.96 -9.29
C GLY A 28 -32.58 13.01 -7.81
N ALA A 29 -33.48 13.50 -6.94
CA ALA A 29 -33.29 13.50 -5.49
C ALA A 29 -33.31 12.08 -4.89
N GLY A 30 -34.15 11.18 -5.42
CA GLY A 30 -34.13 9.76 -5.05
C GLY A 30 -32.88 9.01 -5.52
N LEU A 31 -32.37 9.33 -6.72
CA LEU A 31 -31.11 8.78 -7.25
C LEU A 31 -29.86 9.40 -6.61
N LEU A 32 -29.94 10.66 -6.16
CA LEU A 32 -28.88 11.35 -5.42
C LEU A 32 -28.78 10.81 -3.98
N GLN A 33 -29.92 10.53 -3.31
CA GLN A 33 -29.92 9.86 -2.01
C GLN A 33 -29.36 8.43 -2.08
N THR A 34 -29.61 7.67 -3.16
CA THR A 34 -28.98 6.35 -3.34
C THR A 34 -27.49 6.41 -3.67
N ARG A 35 -26.96 7.58 -4.06
CA ARG A 35 -25.56 7.76 -4.43
C ARG A 35 -24.69 8.20 -3.24
N GLU A 36 -25.24 8.93 -2.27
CA GLU A 36 -24.51 9.33 -1.05
C GLU A 36 -24.24 8.15 -0.09
N ASP A 37 -24.99 7.04 -0.19
CA ASP A 37 -24.86 5.86 0.69
C ASP A 37 -24.22 4.63 0.02
N SER A 38 -23.85 4.70 -1.27
CA SER A 38 -23.11 3.62 -1.91
C SER A 38 -21.71 3.54 -1.31
N PRO A 39 -21.20 2.35 -0.93
CA PRO A 39 -19.82 2.21 -0.53
C PRO A 39 -18.92 2.54 -1.72
N ASP A 40 -18.39 3.77 -1.75
CA ASP A 40 -17.24 4.11 -2.56
C ASP A 40 -16.03 3.44 -1.90
N ILE A 41 -15.34 2.63 -2.69
CA ILE A 41 -14.38 1.63 -2.20
C ILE A 41 -13.11 2.31 -1.69
N LEU A 42 -12.87 3.55 -2.08
CA LEU A 42 -11.84 4.42 -1.56
C LEU A 42 -12.40 5.85 -1.60
N PRO A 43 -11.99 6.75 -0.70
CA PRO A 43 -12.21 8.18 -0.93
C PRO A 43 -11.70 8.51 -2.34
N GLU A 44 -12.40 9.39 -3.07
CA GLU A 44 -11.86 9.97 -4.29
C GLU A 44 -10.40 10.28 -4.02
N ALA A 45 -9.48 9.67 -4.79
CA ALA A 45 -8.08 10.03 -4.74
C ALA A 45 -7.99 11.47 -5.26
N THR A 46 -8.35 12.43 -4.42
CA THR A 46 -8.25 13.85 -4.65
C THR A 46 -6.78 14.17 -4.57
N ALA A 47 -6.15 14.21 -5.74
CA ALA A 47 -4.91 14.93 -6.03
C ALA A 47 -4.06 15.31 -4.81
N THR A 48 -3.42 14.34 -4.16
CA THR A 48 -2.32 14.60 -3.22
C THR A 48 -1.04 14.14 -3.85
N ALA A 49 -0.57 14.96 -4.78
CA ALA A 49 0.83 15.17 -5.13
C ALA A 49 0.82 16.12 -6.33
N ASP A 50 1.05 17.40 -6.10
CA ASP A 50 1.70 18.16 -7.16
C ASP A 50 3.05 17.46 -7.39
N SER A 51 3.11 16.71 -8.48
CA SER A 51 4.23 15.85 -8.89
C SER A 51 5.58 16.57 -8.98
N GLY A 52 5.59 17.91 -8.84
CA GLY A 52 6.80 18.72 -8.76
C GLY A 52 7.52 18.68 -7.41
N ASP A 53 6.81 18.62 -6.28
CA ASP A 53 7.38 19.02 -4.97
C ASP A 53 7.44 17.93 -3.89
N LEU A 54 6.91 16.73 -4.16
CA LEU A 54 7.21 15.52 -3.35
C LEU A 54 8.54 14.85 -3.75
N LEU A 55 9.23 15.39 -4.77
CA LEU A 55 10.60 15.03 -5.14
C LEU A 55 11.66 15.73 -4.27
N MET A 56 11.26 16.57 -3.31
CA MET A 56 12.16 17.39 -2.49
C MET A 56 12.13 16.99 -1.01
N ALA A 57 11.94 15.71 -0.70
CA ALA A 57 12.49 15.12 0.52
C ALA A 57 13.80 14.43 0.13
N SER A 58 14.82 14.63 0.95
CA SER A 58 16.24 14.23 0.91
C SER A 58 16.56 12.75 0.63
N ASP A 59 15.57 11.92 0.33
CA ASP A 59 15.74 10.53 -0.05
C ASP A 59 16.01 10.43 -1.57
N LEU A 60 17.29 10.53 -1.92
CA LEU A 60 17.78 10.00 -3.18
C LEU A 60 17.76 8.47 -3.10
N ALA A 61 16.60 7.85 -3.32
CA ALA A 61 16.56 6.42 -3.60
C ALA A 61 16.98 6.22 -5.07
N PRO A 62 18.19 5.67 -5.36
CA PRO A 62 18.46 5.15 -6.68
C PRO A 62 17.44 4.05 -6.99
N ASP A 63 17.26 3.81 -8.28
CA ASP A 63 16.41 2.74 -8.78
C ASP A 63 16.84 1.39 -8.14
N PRO A 64 16.02 0.80 -7.26
CA PRO A 64 16.35 -0.47 -6.61
C PRO A 64 16.40 -1.63 -7.63
N ALA A 65 15.96 -1.43 -8.87
CA ALA A 65 16.20 -2.36 -9.98
C ALA A 65 17.66 -2.37 -10.46
N LYS A 66 18.45 -1.37 -10.08
CA LYS A 66 19.81 -1.15 -10.63
C LYS A 66 20.92 -1.49 -9.66
N TRP A 67 20.62 -1.91 -8.43
CA TRP A 67 21.68 -2.16 -7.47
C TRP A 67 21.50 -3.38 -6.59
N PHE A 68 22.53 -4.22 -6.65
CA PHE A 68 22.82 -5.32 -5.76
C PHE A 68 24.33 -5.25 -5.48
N LEU A 69 24.80 -5.69 -4.30
CA LEU A 69 26.21 -5.67 -3.91
C LEU A 69 27.19 -6.58 -4.70
N PRO A 70 26.85 -7.38 -5.75
CA PRO A 70 27.87 -7.95 -6.64
C PRO A 70 28.47 -6.93 -7.63
N TYR A 71 28.22 -5.64 -7.47
CA TYR A 71 29.07 -4.63 -8.09
C TYR A 71 30.45 -4.61 -7.42
N ASP A 72 31.40 -5.31 -8.03
CA ASP A 72 32.82 -5.27 -7.69
C ASP A 72 33.50 -4.09 -8.41
N GLY A 73 33.12 -2.85 -8.05
CA GLY A 73 33.78 -1.64 -8.54
C GLY A 73 35.24 -1.54 -8.09
N ASP A 74 35.98 -0.58 -8.64
CA ASP A 74 37.38 -0.30 -8.27
C ASP A 74 37.45 0.40 -6.89
N LEU A 75 37.22 -0.38 -5.83
CA LEU A 75 37.39 0.05 -4.45
C LEU A 75 38.71 -0.48 -3.89
N THR A 76 39.38 0.32 -3.07
CA THR A 76 40.55 -0.14 -2.30
C THR A 76 40.38 0.13 -0.81
N ASP A 77 41.00 -0.70 0.05
CA ASP A 77 41.11 -0.41 1.48
C ASP A 77 42.20 0.65 1.77
N ALA A 78 42.38 0.98 3.06
CA ALA A 78 43.43 1.88 3.52
C ALA A 78 44.87 1.39 3.16
N ASP A 79 45.07 0.08 3.00
CA ASP A 79 46.37 -0.47 2.59
C ASP A 79 46.55 -0.45 1.04
N GLY A 80 45.50 -0.09 0.29
CA GLY A 80 45.47 -0.09 -1.16
C GLY A 80 45.20 -1.44 -1.80
N ASN A 81 44.75 -2.42 -1.01
CA ASN A 81 44.31 -3.69 -1.54
C ASN A 81 42.91 -3.53 -2.16
N PRO A 82 42.64 -4.17 -3.30
CA PRO A 82 41.30 -4.21 -3.87
C PRO A 82 40.29 -4.82 -2.89
N VAL A 83 39.13 -4.18 -2.72
CA VAL A 83 38.02 -4.71 -1.90
C VAL A 83 36.79 -4.96 -2.75
N ARG A 84 36.00 -5.94 -2.33
CA ARG A 84 34.75 -6.32 -3.00
C ARG A 84 33.59 -6.13 -2.06
N LEU A 85 32.56 -5.43 -2.53
CA LEU A 85 31.33 -5.22 -1.75
C LEU A 85 30.59 -6.53 -1.50
N SER A 86 30.71 -7.51 -2.39
CA SER A 86 30.19 -8.87 -2.20
C SER A 86 30.73 -9.57 -0.95
N ALA A 87 31.90 -9.18 -0.43
CA ALA A 87 32.44 -9.70 0.83
C ALA A 87 31.74 -9.15 2.07
N LEU A 88 30.91 -8.10 1.92
CA LEU A 88 30.13 -7.50 3.01
C LEU A 88 28.77 -8.20 3.20
N CYS A 89 28.36 -9.06 2.26
CA CYS A 89 27.15 -9.88 2.40
C CYS A 89 27.23 -10.78 3.65
N GLY A 90 26.07 -11.12 4.21
CA GLY A 90 25.90 -11.86 5.45
C GLY A 90 25.58 -10.99 6.67
N LYS A 91 25.71 -9.66 6.56
CA LYS A 91 25.28 -8.69 7.58
C LYS A 91 24.66 -7.46 6.92
N THR A 92 23.69 -6.84 7.59
CA THR A 92 23.23 -5.50 7.21
C THR A 92 24.43 -4.56 7.20
N THR A 93 24.61 -3.86 6.10
CA THR A 93 25.80 -3.04 5.83
C THR A 93 25.40 -1.61 5.55
N ILE A 94 26.05 -0.68 6.23
CA ILE A 94 25.90 0.76 6.02
C ILE A 94 27.17 1.28 5.37
N LEU A 95 27.04 1.85 4.18
CA LEU A 95 28.11 2.59 3.52
C LEU A 95 27.88 4.09 3.73
N LEU A 96 28.78 4.75 4.46
CA LEU A 96 28.78 6.20 4.63
C LEU A 96 29.73 6.83 3.61
N PHE A 97 29.19 7.51 2.62
CA PHE A 97 29.95 8.25 1.61
C PHE A 97 30.30 9.64 2.12
N TRP A 98 31.59 9.96 2.08
CA TRP A 98 32.12 11.22 2.60
C TRP A 98 33.34 11.72 1.80
N SER A 99 33.83 12.91 2.15
CA SER A 99 35.07 13.47 1.62
C SER A 99 35.79 14.25 2.71
N SER A 100 37.13 14.20 2.72
CA SER A 100 37.95 14.79 3.78
C SER A 100 37.83 16.32 3.85
N TRP A 101 37.47 16.96 2.74
CA TRP A 101 37.34 18.41 2.62
C TRP A 101 35.92 18.93 2.90
N CYS A 102 34.94 18.05 3.14
CA CYS A 102 33.54 18.42 3.27
C CYS A 102 33.21 18.83 4.70
N PRO A 103 32.81 20.10 4.95
CA PRO A 103 32.54 20.58 6.31
C PRO A 103 31.44 19.78 7.03
N ASP A 104 30.36 19.43 6.33
CA ASP A 104 29.24 18.67 6.91
C ASP A 104 29.67 17.24 7.28
N CYS A 105 30.59 16.64 6.51
CA CYS A 105 31.19 15.35 6.86
C CYS A 105 32.01 15.46 8.14
N GLN A 106 32.89 16.48 8.24
CA GLN A 106 33.73 16.68 9.42
C GLN A 106 32.89 16.91 10.69
N VAL A 107 31.83 17.71 10.59
CA VAL A 107 30.88 17.96 11.70
C VAL A 107 30.21 16.66 12.15
N TYR A 108 29.73 15.84 11.22
CA TYR A 108 29.07 14.57 11.56
C TYR A 108 30.06 13.56 12.16
N LEU A 109 31.24 13.41 11.56
CA LEU A 109 32.30 12.49 11.98
C LEU A 109 32.83 12.82 13.38
N ALA A 110 33.03 14.10 13.69
CA ALA A 110 33.48 14.55 15.02
C ALA A 110 32.36 14.57 16.08
N GLY A 111 31.09 14.47 15.66
CA GLY A 111 29.92 14.54 16.52
C GLY A 111 29.16 13.22 16.62
N GLU A 112 28.03 13.14 15.93
CA GLU A 112 27.03 12.07 16.06
C GLU A 112 27.51 10.70 15.54
N PHE A 113 28.49 10.66 14.65
CA PHE A 113 28.93 9.42 13.97
C PHE A 113 29.32 8.32 14.95
N GLY A 114 30.05 8.63 16.02
CA GLY A 114 30.47 7.62 17.00
C GLY A 114 29.30 6.93 17.69
N ALA A 115 28.27 7.69 18.07
CA ALA A 115 27.06 7.15 18.70
C ALA A 115 26.19 6.38 17.69
N ALA A 116 26.08 6.87 16.46
CA ALA A 116 25.39 6.18 15.38
C ALA A 116 26.05 4.82 15.07
N VAL A 117 27.37 4.75 14.98
CA VAL A 117 28.10 3.48 14.79
C VAL A 117 27.85 2.50 15.93
N GLN A 118 27.83 2.97 17.19
CA GLN A 118 27.53 2.10 18.33
C GLN A 118 26.10 1.53 18.24
N ALA A 119 25.11 2.35 17.87
CA ALA A 119 23.75 1.90 17.63
C ALA A 119 23.70 0.85 16.50
N ALA A 120 24.45 1.07 15.41
CA ALA A 120 24.52 0.12 14.31
C ALA A 120 25.12 -1.23 14.72
N GLN A 121 26.22 -1.20 15.47
CA GLN A 121 26.87 -2.40 15.99
C GLN A 121 25.97 -3.15 16.99
N ALA A 122 25.22 -2.44 17.83
CA ALA A 122 24.26 -3.04 18.76
C ALA A 122 23.10 -3.76 18.02
N ALA A 123 22.71 -3.26 16.85
CA ALA A 123 21.75 -3.91 15.95
C ALA A 123 22.40 -4.98 15.04
N GLY A 124 23.67 -5.33 15.24
CA GLY A 124 24.38 -6.35 14.47
C GLY A 124 24.75 -5.93 13.04
N ALA A 125 24.60 -4.64 12.70
CA ALA A 125 25.00 -4.09 11.42
C ALA A 125 26.48 -3.69 11.43
N GLN A 126 27.08 -3.61 10.24
CA GLN A 126 28.43 -3.08 10.05
C GLN A 126 28.38 -1.74 9.33
N VAL A 127 29.30 -0.85 9.69
CA VAL A 127 29.45 0.48 9.07
C VAL A 127 30.80 0.53 8.37
N VAL A 128 30.81 1.02 7.14
CA VAL A 128 32.00 1.24 6.32
C VAL A 128 32.02 2.69 5.87
N LEU A 129 33.17 3.33 6.02
CA LEU A 129 33.42 4.66 5.50
C LEU A 129 33.90 4.56 4.06
N VAL A 130 33.28 5.31 3.15
CA VAL A 130 33.64 5.33 1.73
C VAL A 130 34.07 6.75 1.34
N CYS A 131 35.37 6.96 1.15
CA CYS A 131 35.93 8.24 0.74
C CYS A 131 35.98 8.33 -0.79
N ARG A 132 35.52 9.45 -1.36
CA ARG A 132 35.52 9.70 -2.82
C ARG A 132 36.89 10.18 -3.31
N GLU A 133 37.79 9.24 -3.55
CA GLU A 133 39.17 9.51 -3.98
C GLU A 133 39.22 10.26 -5.33
N GLY A 134 40.14 11.21 -5.45
CA GLY A 134 40.32 12.02 -6.67
C GLY A 134 39.38 13.22 -6.77
N ILE A 135 38.24 13.21 -6.07
CA ILE A 135 37.28 14.32 -6.10
C ILE A 135 37.85 15.52 -5.33
N ARG A 136 38.04 16.65 -6.03
CA ARG A 136 38.63 17.90 -5.48
C ARG A 136 39.99 17.66 -4.81
N GLY A 137 40.74 16.67 -5.29
CA GLY A 137 42.05 16.31 -4.76
C GLY A 137 42.00 15.62 -3.40
N ASP A 138 40.89 14.98 -3.06
CA ASP A 138 40.81 14.03 -1.94
C ASP A 138 41.76 12.87 -2.20
N THR A 139 42.50 12.45 -1.17
CA THR A 139 43.47 11.36 -1.23
C THR A 139 43.36 10.53 0.02
N ARG A 140 43.87 9.30 -0.03
CA ARG A 140 43.93 8.42 1.13
C ARG A 140 44.56 9.09 2.35
N GLU A 141 45.71 9.75 2.17
CA GLU A 141 46.43 10.37 3.29
C GLU A 141 45.61 11.47 3.94
N LYS A 142 44.79 12.20 3.16
CA LYS A 142 43.88 13.23 3.70
C LYS A 142 42.70 12.62 4.42
N ALA A 143 42.12 11.54 3.89
CA ALA A 143 41.05 10.81 4.56
C ALA A 143 41.51 10.24 5.91
N GLU A 144 42.68 9.59 5.96
CA GLU A 144 43.25 9.04 7.20
C GLU A 144 43.58 10.13 8.22
N ALA A 145 44.13 11.26 7.77
CA ALA A 145 44.40 12.40 8.63
C ALA A 145 43.12 12.95 9.26
N GLU A 146 42.06 13.11 8.47
CA GLU A 146 40.76 13.60 8.94
C GLU A 146 40.10 12.64 9.95
N LEU A 147 40.12 11.32 9.69
CA LEU A 147 39.60 10.34 10.65
C LEU A 147 40.37 10.35 11.96
N THR A 148 41.70 10.53 11.89
CA THR A 148 42.55 10.67 13.08
C THR A 148 42.20 11.92 13.87
N GLU A 149 41.96 13.05 13.19
CA GLU A 149 41.56 14.31 13.82
C GLU A 149 40.17 14.21 14.48
N CYS A 150 39.23 13.53 13.83
CA CYS A 150 37.90 13.22 14.36
C CYS A 150 37.91 12.13 15.46
N GLY A 151 39.05 11.50 15.75
CA GLY A 151 39.17 10.43 16.75
C GLY A 151 38.49 9.11 16.34
N ILE A 152 38.25 8.89 15.05
CA ILE A 152 37.62 7.70 14.51
C ILE A 152 38.68 6.62 14.30
N THR A 153 38.49 5.47 14.94
CA THR A 153 39.40 4.31 14.81
C THR A 153 38.59 3.02 14.70
N GLY A 154 39.17 2.01 14.04
CA GLY A 154 38.57 0.66 13.97
C GLY A 154 37.35 0.53 13.03
N ILE A 155 37.03 1.56 12.26
CA ILE A 155 36.00 1.51 11.21
C ILE A 155 36.67 1.31 9.85
N PRO A 156 36.25 0.32 9.04
CA PRO A 156 36.79 0.12 7.70
C PRO A 156 36.66 1.38 6.84
N LEU A 157 37.75 1.76 6.18
CA LEU A 157 37.80 2.85 5.20
C LEU A 157 38.06 2.26 3.81
N TYR A 158 37.16 2.54 2.87
CA TYR A 158 37.30 2.24 1.46
C TYR A 158 37.44 3.51 0.63
N MET A 159 38.28 3.44 -0.40
CA MET A 159 38.51 4.51 -1.36
C MET A 159 37.73 4.21 -2.63
N ASP A 160 36.79 5.09 -2.98
CA ASP A 160 35.96 5.05 -4.18
C ASP A 160 36.57 5.94 -5.26
N ALA A 161 37.36 5.32 -6.14
CA ALA A 161 38.09 5.99 -7.19
C ALA A 161 37.14 6.77 -8.12
N ASP A 162 37.38 8.08 -8.26
CA ASP A 162 36.57 9.01 -9.05
C ASP A 162 35.06 8.99 -8.70
N ALA A 163 34.71 8.59 -7.47
CA ALA A 163 33.35 8.47 -6.99
C ALA A 163 32.46 7.53 -7.84
N ALA A 164 33.03 6.47 -8.42
CA ALA A 164 32.33 5.56 -9.32
C ALA A 164 31.14 4.85 -8.63
N LEU A 165 31.35 4.32 -7.42
CA LEU A 165 30.29 3.69 -6.63
C LEU A 165 29.22 4.71 -6.23
N PHE A 166 29.65 5.86 -5.72
CA PHE A 166 28.78 6.96 -5.32
C PHE A 166 27.82 7.38 -6.45
N HIS A 167 28.34 7.58 -7.66
CA HIS A 167 27.55 7.94 -8.83
C HIS A 167 26.64 6.80 -9.31
N THR A 168 27.10 5.55 -9.19
CA THR A 168 26.30 4.39 -9.58
C THR A 168 25.09 4.22 -8.65
N LEU A 169 25.25 4.50 -7.36
CA LEU A 169 24.15 4.58 -6.38
C LEU A 169 23.29 5.84 -6.54
N GLY A 170 23.47 6.64 -7.59
CA GLY A 170 22.67 7.83 -7.86
C GLY A 170 22.79 8.93 -6.82
N LEU A 171 23.75 8.84 -5.90
CA LEU A 171 24.00 9.83 -4.86
C LEU A 171 24.54 11.12 -5.49
N ARG A 172 24.18 12.26 -4.88
CA ARG A 172 24.47 13.59 -5.45
C ARG A 172 25.25 14.50 -4.51
N SER A 173 25.20 14.25 -3.20
CA SER A 173 25.88 15.03 -2.17
C SER A 173 26.62 14.12 -1.19
N VAL A 174 27.55 14.68 -0.44
CA VAL A 174 28.09 14.05 0.78
C VAL A 174 27.87 15.00 1.96
N PRO A 175 27.73 14.49 3.19
CA PRO A 175 27.67 13.06 3.50
C PRO A 175 26.38 12.41 2.98
N SER A 176 26.43 11.11 2.71
CA SER A 176 25.28 10.32 2.30
C SER A 176 25.48 8.87 2.70
N LEU A 177 24.39 8.16 2.94
CA LEU A 177 24.39 6.83 3.51
C LEU A 177 23.60 5.89 2.61
N ALA A 178 24.14 4.70 2.37
CA ALA A 178 23.45 3.60 1.70
C ALA A 178 23.35 2.39 2.63
N VAL A 179 22.15 1.89 2.83
CA VAL A 179 21.84 0.72 3.68
C VAL A 179 21.58 -0.48 2.79
N PHE A 180 22.31 -1.55 3.04
CA PHE A 180 22.17 -2.82 2.38
C PHE A 180 21.71 -3.89 3.35
N ASP A 181 20.86 -4.77 2.87
CA ASP A 181 20.45 -5.95 3.63
C ASP A 181 21.58 -7.00 3.71
N SER A 182 21.30 -8.13 4.35
CA SER A 182 22.27 -9.22 4.47
C SER A 182 22.56 -9.96 3.15
N GLN A 183 21.68 -9.87 2.15
CA GLN A 183 21.87 -10.47 0.84
C GLN A 183 22.66 -9.56 -0.11
N GLY A 184 22.73 -8.26 0.20
CA GLY A 184 23.39 -7.26 -0.61
C GLY A 184 22.42 -6.39 -1.42
N GLU A 185 21.13 -6.43 -1.13
CA GLU A 185 20.13 -5.57 -1.76
C GLU A 185 20.16 -4.18 -1.13
N LEU A 186 20.10 -3.14 -1.97
CA LEU A 186 19.98 -1.77 -1.48
C LEU A 186 18.58 -1.57 -0.92
N LEU A 187 18.50 -1.29 0.38
CA LEU A 187 17.24 -1.00 1.05
C LEU A 187 16.93 0.50 1.02
N ARG A 188 17.96 1.34 1.17
CA ARG A 188 17.79 2.80 1.25
C ARG A 188 19.07 3.54 0.92
N ALA A 189 18.94 4.70 0.30
CA ALA A 189 20.00 5.70 0.26
C ALA A 189 19.45 7.08 0.63
N THR A 190 20.18 7.82 1.47
CA THR A 190 19.73 9.13 1.98
C THR A 190 20.90 10.07 2.23
N ALA A 191 20.67 11.37 2.11
CA ALA A 191 21.62 12.40 2.51
C ALA A 191 21.41 12.86 3.97
N ASP A 192 20.36 12.37 4.63
CA ASP A 192 20.06 12.71 6.02
C ASP A 192 20.94 11.89 6.97
N MET A 193 21.80 12.57 7.72
CA MET A 193 22.76 11.93 8.61
C MET A 193 22.14 11.61 9.96
N PRO A 194 22.01 10.32 10.31
CA PRO A 194 21.28 9.92 11.50
C PRO A 194 22.11 10.14 12.77
N ASN A 195 21.45 10.62 13.83
CA ASN A 195 21.96 10.42 15.19
C ASN A 195 21.81 8.94 15.63
N ALA A 196 22.13 8.62 16.89
CA ALA A 196 22.07 7.24 17.39
C ALA A 196 20.66 6.61 17.33
N ASP A 197 19.62 7.38 17.67
CA ASP A 197 18.23 6.89 17.67
C ASP A 197 17.73 6.70 16.23
N GLU A 198 18.03 7.65 15.35
CA GLU A 198 17.69 7.57 13.94
C GLU A 198 18.42 6.40 13.25
N MET A 199 19.66 6.11 13.64
CA MET A 199 20.39 4.95 13.12
C MET A 199 19.72 3.64 13.58
N ALA A 200 19.29 3.56 14.84
CA ALA A 200 18.56 2.40 15.32
C ALA A 200 17.22 2.20 14.58
N GLN A 201 16.50 3.29 14.30
CA GLN A 201 15.25 3.26 13.53
C GLN A 201 15.48 2.86 12.07
N LEU A 202 16.52 3.39 11.43
CA LEU A 202 16.92 3.03 10.07
C LEU A 202 17.20 1.52 9.96
N LEU A 203 17.88 0.96 10.94
CA LEU A 203 18.17 -0.47 11.00
C LEU A 203 16.95 -1.31 11.36
N ASP A 204 16.04 -0.79 12.19
CA ASP A 204 14.75 -1.44 12.43
C ASP A 204 13.91 -1.52 11.15
N ALA A 205 13.87 -0.44 10.36
CA ALA A 205 13.23 -0.41 9.05
C ALA A 205 13.86 -1.46 8.10
N ALA A 206 15.19 -1.59 8.14
CA ALA A 206 15.92 -2.52 7.29
C ALA A 206 15.75 -3.99 7.69
N GLN A 207 15.79 -4.30 8.99
CA GLN A 207 15.84 -5.66 9.51
C GLN A 207 14.47 -6.20 9.90
N ARG A 208 13.57 -5.33 10.38
CA ARG A 208 12.25 -5.68 10.90
C ARG A 208 11.18 -4.72 10.36
N PRO A 209 11.10 -4.53 9.03
CA PRO A 209 10.25 -3.52 8.43
C PRO A 209 8.79 -3.60 8.90
N ALA A 210 8.21 -4.79 8.93
CA ALA A 210 6.82 -4.97 9.36
C ALA A 210 6.60 -4.59 10.83
N GLN A 211 7.59 -4.78 11.72
CA GLN A 211 7.45 -4.40 13.13
C GLN A 211 7.43 -2.89 13.31
N GLN A 212 8.24 -2.17 12.54
CA GLN A 212 8.26 -0.71 12.57
C GLN A 212 6.91 -0.13 12.12
N THR A 213 6.36 -0.62 10.99
CA THR A 213 5.05 -0.18 10.49
C THR A 213 3.92 -0.59 11.44
N LEU A 214 3.98 -1.79 12.03
CA LEU A 214 3.00 -2.22 13.03
C LEU A 214 3.02 -1.34 14.29
N ALA A 215 4.22 -0.93 14.74
CA ALA A 215 4.35 0.00 15.85
C ALA A 215 3.73 1.36 15.52
N PHE A 216 3.86 1.84 14.27
CA PHE A 216 3.16 3.04 13.81
C PHE A 216 1.65 2.85 13.79
N LEU A 217 1.14 1.78 13.16
CA LEU A 217 -0.29 1.46 13.10
C LEU A 217 -0.93 1.42 14.50
N LYS A 218 -0.25 0.83 15.49
CA LYS A 218 -0.73 0.77 16.88
C LYS A 218 -0.89 2.15 17.54
N ARG A 219 -0.24 3.21 17.03
CA ARG A 219 -0.44 4.60 17.49
C ARG A 219 -1.74 5.21 16.96
N LEU A 220 -2.30 4.67 15.88
CA LEU A 220 -3.61 5.10 15.34
C LEU A 220 -4.79 4.50 16.12
N MET A 221 -4.54 3.38 16.82
CA MET A 221 -5.58 2.64 17.53
C MET A 221 -6.12 3.45 18.73
N GLN A 222 -7.44 3.62 18.76
CA GLN A 222 -8.18 4.29 19.82
C GLN A 222 -8.45 3.34 20.97
N ALA A 223 -8.81 3.88 22.14
CA ALA A 223 -9.03 3.12 23.36
C ALA A 223 -10.15 2.06 23.25
N ASP A 224 -11.12 2.25 22.36
CA ASP A 224 -12.20 1.28 22.12
C ASP A 224 -11.83 0.19 21.10
N GLY A 225 -10.64 0.27 20.50
CA GLY A 225 -10.12 -0.64 19.49
C GLY A 225 -10.27 -0.13 18.05
N ALA A 226 -10.90 1.03 17.83
CA ALA A 226 -11.02 1.60 16.49
C ALA A 226 -9.66 1.98 15.91
N ILE A 227 -9.46 1.74 14.62
CA ILE A 227 -8.37 2.35 13.85
C ILE A 227 -9.01 3.19 12.75
N PRO A 228 -8.86 4.53 12.79
CA PRO A 228 -9.40 5.39 11.74
C PRO A 228 -8.81 5.07 10.36
N SER A 229 -9.60 5.24 9.32
CA SER A 229 -9.19 4.96 7.93
C SER A 229 -8.25 6.03 7.36
N THR A 230 -8.18 7.19 8.00
CA THR A 230 -7.30 8.29 7.61
C THR A 230 -6.59 8.86 8.84
N TYR A 231 -5.49 9.55 8.59
CA TYR A 231 -4.77 10.31 9.61
C TYR A 231 -3.99 11.46 8.96
N THR A 232 -3.59 12.45 9.77
CA THR A 232 -2.65 13.50 9.35
C THR A 232 -1.46 13.55 10.31
N LEU A 233 -0.29 13.92 9.78
CA LEU A 233 0.94 14.08 10.55
C LEU A 233 1.26 15.56 10.66
N SER A 234 1.23 16.11 11.87
CA SER A 234 1.56 17.53 12.08
C SER A 234 2.06 17.81 13.50
N GLY A 235 3.00 18.74 13.64
CA GLY A 235 3.51 19.15 14.95
C GLY A 235 4.21 18.04 15.75
N GLY A 236 4.71 16.98 15.09
CA GLY A 236 5.28 15.81 15.77
C GLY A 236 4.22 14.85 16.35
N GLU A 237 2.94 15.07 16.08
CA GLU A 237 1.84 14.22 16.54
C GLU A 237 1.10 13.59 15.37
N VAL A 238 0.48 12.44 15.66
CA VAL A 238 -0.41 11.73 14.75
C VAL A 238 -1.83 12.15 15.10
N HIS A 239 -2.58 12.62 14.11
CA HIS A 239 -3.96 13.07 14.28
C HIS A 239 -4.87 12.11 13.50
N PRO A 240 -5.47 11.11 14.17
CA PRO A 240 -6.36 10.16 13.53
C PRO A 240 -7.64 10.85 13.04
N GLY A 241 -8.18 10.38 11.91
CA GLY A 241 -9.45 10.84 11.35
C GLY A 241 -10.66 10.41 12.19
N ASP A 242 -11.83 10.86 11.76
CA ASP A 242 -13.12 10.59 12.43
C ASP A 242 -13.92 9.43 11.82
N THR A 243 -13.34 8.80 10.80
CA THR A 243 -13.97 7.77 9.97
C THR A 243 -13.29 6.44 10.22
N VAL A 244 -14.07 5.40 10.50
CA VAL A 244 -13.63 4.02 10.67
C VAL A 244 -14.32 3.17 9.62
N LEU A 245 -13.55 2.48 8.79
CA LEU A 245 -14.06 1.60 7.73
C LEU A 245 -13.98 0.14 8.17
N SER A 246 -14.96 -0.68 7.77
CA SER A 246 -14.89 -2.12 8.02
C SER A 246 -13.73 -2.76 7.26
N GLU A 247 -13.28 -2.15 6.16
CA GLU A 247 -12.05 -2.49 5.45
C GLU A 247 -10.84 -2.45 6.39
N THR A 248 -10.55 -1.29 6.99
CA THR A 248 -9.42 -1.07 7.89
C THR A 248 -9.46 -2.04 9.07
N MET A 249 -10.64 -2.21 9.67
CA MET A 249 -10.82 -3.10 10.81
C MET A 249 -10.66 -4.58 10.42
N GLY A 250 -11.21 -4.99 9.27
CA GLY A 250 -11.10 -6.35 8.75
C GLY A 250 -9.68 -6.71 8.33
N GLN A 251 -8.95 -5.79 7.69
CA GLN A 251 -7.52 -5.93 7.39
C GLN A 251 -6.70 -6.06 8.68
N THR A 252 -6.96 -5.23 9.69
CA THR A 252 -6.28 -5.31 10.99
C THR A 252 -6.52 -6.66 11.66
N MET A 253 -7.77 -7.13 11.69
CA MET A 253 -8.10 -8.45 12.23
C MET A 253 -7.38 -9.57 11.46
N LEU A 254 -7.38 -9.51 10.13
CA LEU A 254 -6.74 -10.53 9.30
C LEU A 254 -5.23 -10.57 9.55
N TYR A 255 -4.57 -9.42 9.54
CA TYR A 255 -3.14 -9.32 9.82
C TYR A 255 -2.81 -9.85 11.23
N ALA A 256 -3.61 -9.48 12.24
CA ALA A 256 -3.42 -9.93 13.61
C ALA A 256 -3.58 -11.45 13.75
N ALA A 257 -4.55 -12.06 13.07
CA ALA A 257 -4.71 -13.52 13.05
C ALA A 257 -3.51 -14.23 12.38
N GLN A 258 -3.03 -13.71 11.25
CA GLN A 258 -1.89 -14.29 10.50
C GLN A 258 -0.55 -14.16 11.21
N THR A 259 -0.42 -13.14 12.06
CA THR A 259 0.78 -12.89 12.86
C THR A 259 0.63 -13.34 14.31
N GLU A 260 -0.47 -13.99 14.64
CA GLU A 260 -0.80 -14.50 15.98
C GLU A 260 -0.77 -13.41 17.09
N ASP A 261 -1.05 -12.15 16.75
CA ASP A 261 -1.20 -11.04 17.71
C ASP A 261 -2.63 -11.02 18.29
N ALA A 262 -2.86 -11.86 19.32
CA ALA A 262 -4.16 -12.01 19.96
C ALA A 262 -4.72 -10.71 20.56
N ALA A 263 -3.84 -9.81 21.04
CA ALA A 263 -4.26 -8.55 21.63
C ALA A 263 -4.82 -7.61 20.56
N LEU A 264 -4.09 -7.42 19.46
CA LEU A 264 -4.54 -6.61 18.33
C LEU A 264 -5.82 -7.17 17.73
N PHE A 265 -5.90 -8.49 17.55
CA PHE A 265 -7.10 -9.15 17.06
C PHE A 265 -8.31 -8.87 17.96
N SER A 266 -8.15 -9.09 19.27
CA SER A 266 -9.24 -8.92 20.23
C SER A 266 -9.74 -7.48 20.31
N ASP A 267 -8.85 -6.49 20.23
CA ASP A 267 -9.25 -5.07 20.26
C ASP A 267 -10.00 -4.68 18.98
N ALA A 268 -9.48 -5.04 17.81
CA ALA A 268 -10.14 -4.78 16.53
C ALA A 268 -11.49 -5.50 16.42
N TRP A 269 -11.53 -6.79 16.80
CA TRP A 269 -12.75 -7.59 16.77
C TRP A 269 -13.83 -7.06 17.70
N ARG A 270 -13.46 -6.62 18.91
CA ARG A 270 -14.40 -6.00 19.85
C ARG A 270 -15.11 -4.80 19.20
N TYR A 271 -14.36 -3.94 18.50
CA TYR A 271 -14.95 -2.80 17.80
C TYR A 271 -15.90 -3.25 16.67
N VAL A 272 -15.49 -4.17 15.81
CA VAL A 272 -16.34 -4.67 14.71
C VAL A 272 -17.64 -5.29 15.26
N ARG A 273 -17.53 -6.17 16.25
CA ARG A 273 -18.67 -6.86 16.87
C ARG A 273 -19.62 -5.89 17.56
N ASP A 274 -19.10 -4.97 18.38
CA ASP A 274 -19.92 -4.16 19.27
C ASP A 274 -20.40 -2.86 18.63
N LYS A 275 -19.66 -2.33 17.65
CA LYS A 275 -19.92 -1.01 17.04
C LYS A 275 -20.38 -1.08 15.60
N MET A 276 -19.85 -1.99 14.78
CA MET A 276 -20.10 -2.00 13.33
C MET A 276 -21.18 -3.02 12.90
N THR A 277 -21.54 -3.96 13.76
CA THR A 277 -22.43 -5.06 13.37
C THR A 277 -23.90 -4.69 13.52
N VAL A 278 -24.70 -4.93 12.46
CA VAL A 278 -26.16 -4.76 12.43
C VAL A 278 -26.78 -5.97 11.73
N GLY A 279 -27.63 -6.73 12.44
CA GLY A 279 -28.33 -7.87 11.84
C GLY A 279 -27.42 -8.99 11.29
N GLY A 280 -26.19 -9.10 11.81
CA GLY A 280 -25.17 -10.06 11.33
C GLY A 280 -24.32 -9.56 10.17
N LEU A 281 -24.66 -8.42 9.57
CA LEU A 281 -23.83 -7.71 8.58
C LEU A 281 -22.95 -6.67 9.27
N THR A 282 -21.88 -6.25 8.60
CA THR A 282 -21.00 -5.18 9.07
C THR A 282 -21.24 -3.92 8.25
N VAL A 283 -21.60 -2.80 8.89
CA VAL A 283 -21.74 -1.53 8.16
C VAL A 283 -20.39 -1.11 7.60
N TRP A 284 -20.36 -0.58 6.37
CA TRP A 284 -19.08 -0.32 5.70
C TRP A 284 -18.26 0.80 6.36
N ARG A 285 -18.95 1.70 7.08
CA ARG A 285 -18.39 2.92 7.67
C ARG A 285 -19.10 3.30 8.95
N ILE A 286 -18.31 3.78 9.91
CA ILE A 286 -18.75 4.67 10.98
C ILE A 286 -18.02 6.00 10.83
N GLN A 287 -18.73 7.11 10.71
CA GLN A 287 -18.15 8.45 10.69
C GLN A 287 -18.84 9.28 11.76
N THR A 288 -18.06 9.98 12.59
CA THR A 288 -18.58 10.83 13.68
C THR A 288 -19.60 10.12 14.58
N GLY A 289 -19.49 8.79 14.71
CA GLY A 289 -20.38 7.93 15.51
C GLY A 289 -21.62 7.41 14.77
N GLU A 290 -21.89 7.88 13.55
CA GLU A 290 -23.00 7.46 12.71
C GLU A 290 -22.62 6.25 11.84
N LYS A 291 -23.48 5.23 11.84
CA LYS A 291 -23.32 4.04 10.99
C LYS A 291 -23.85 4.31 9.58
N ALA A 292 -23.13 3.85 8.57
CA ALA A 292 -23.68 3.78 7.22
C ALA A 292 -24.91 2.84 7.14
N ALA A 293 -25.76 3.07 6.15
CA ALA A 293 -26.97 2.27 5.92
C ALA A 293 -26.69 0.90 5.26
N ALA A 294 -25.50 0.70 4.70
CA ALA A 294 -25.13 -0.48 3.94
C ALA A 294 -23.87 -1.17 4.47
N ASN A 295 -23.69 -2.43 4.09
CA ASN A 295 -22.41 -3.12 4.20
C ASN A 295 -21.55 -2.92 2.94
N ALA A 296 -20.37 -3.53 2.92
CA ALA A 296 -19.59 -3.81 1.73
C ALA A 296 -19.23 -5.30 1.76
N SER A 297 -19.61 -6.06 0.73
CA SER A 297 -19.50 -7.53 0.79
C SER A 297 -18.04 -8.01 0.84
N LEU A 298 -17.09 -7.27 0.26
CA LEU A 298 -15.65 -7.54 0.42
C LEU A 298 -15.20 -7.42 1.88
N ASP A 299 -15.68 -6.41 2.61
CA ASP A 299 -15.30 -6.21 4.00
C ASP A 299 -15.85 -7.31 4.90
N ASP A 300 -17.09 -7.73 4.67
CA ASP A 300 -17.66 -8.87 5.37
C ASP A 300 -16.89 -10.16 5.07
N LEU A 301 -16.49 -10.41 3.81
CA LEU A 301 -15.63 -11.54 3.44
C LEU A 301 -14.28 -11.45 4.16
N ARG A 302 -13.65 -10.29 4.20
CA ARG A 302 -12.37 -10.09 4.87
C ARG A 302 -12.46 -10.34 6.38
N ILE A 303 -13.52 -9.86 7.03
CA ILE A 303 -13.80 -10.12 8.46
C ILE A 303 -14.07 -11.61 8.70
N LEU A 304 -14.85 -12.27 7.83
CA LEU A 304 -15.07 -13.71 7.89
C LEU A 304 -13.76 -14.49 7.76
N ARG A 305 -12.89 -14.09 6.82
CA ARG A 305 -11.56 -14.70 6.66
C ARG A 305 -10.72 -14.55 7.92
N ALA A 306 -10.71 -13.36 8.51
CA ALA A 306 -9.99 -13.11 9.75
C ALA A 306 -10.52 -13.96 10.92
N LEU A 307 -11.85 -14.09 11.05
CA LEU A 307 -12.46 -14.97 12.07
C LEU A 307 -12.13 -16.44 11.84
N MET A 308 -12.10 -16.90 10.60
CA MET A 308 -11.72 -18.28 10.27
C MET A 308 -10.26 -18.58 10.62
N GLU A 309 -9.35 -17.63 10.36
CA GLU A 309 -7.93 -17.78 10.73
C GLU A 309 -7.75 -17.69 12.25
N ALA A 310 -8.47 -16.80 12.93
CA ALA A 310 -8.50 -16.74 14.38
C ALA A 310 -9.08 -18.01 15.03
N ASP A 311 -10.11 -18.63 14.44
CA ASP A 311 -10.65 -19.91 14.92
C ASP A 311 -9.64 -21.05 14.77
N ALA A 312 -8.87 -21.05 13.68
CA ALA A 312 -7.81 -22.03 13.46
C ALA A 312 -6.66 -21.90 14.48
N VAL A 313 -6.34 -20.67 14.93
CA VAL A 313 -5.24 -20.39 15.88
C VAL A 313 -5.70 -20.49 17.34
N TRP A 314 -6.81 -19.84 17.69
CA TRP A 314 -7.28 -19.67 19.07
C TRP A 314 -8.62 -20.37 19.38
N GLY A 315 -9.40 -20.73 18.35
CA GLY A 315 -10.74 -21.32 18.49
C GLY A 315 -11.80 -20.36 19.03
N GLY A 316 -13.06 -20.78 18.98
CA GLY A 316 -14.18 -20.10 19.63
C GLY A 316 -14.93 -19.08 18.77
N TYR A 317 -14.68 -19.06 17.46
CA TYR A 317 -15.35 -18.15 16.51
C TYR A 317 -16.27 -18.87 15.51
N GLU A 318 -16.37 -20.20 15.55
CA GLU A 318 -17.20 -21.00 14.62
C GLU A 318 -18.66 -20.51 14.54
N ARG A 319 -19.28 -20.18 15.67
CA ARG A 319 -20.67 -19.70 15.68
C ARG A 319 -20.79 -18.36 14.94
N GLU A 320 -19.91 -17.42 15.28
CA GLU A 320 -19.83 -16.10 14.66
C GLU A 320 -19.58 -16.19 13.15
N ILE A 321 -18.72 -17.12 12.71
CA ILE A 321 -18.48 -17.39 11.28
C ILE A 321 -19.77 -17.87 10.59
N ARG A 322 -20.44 -18.88 11.15
CA ARG A 322 -21.66 -19.46 10.55
C ARG A 322 -22.80 -18.44 10.45
N GLU A 323 -23.03 -17.67 11.52
CA GLU A 323 -24.10 -16.67 11.55
C GLU A 323 -23.86 -15.53 10.56
N ARG A 324 -22.62 -15.02 10.49
CA ARG A 324 -22.25 -13.95 9.55
C ARG A 324 -22.25 -14.42 8.10
N ALA A 325 -21.72 -15.61 7.83
CA ALA A 325 -21.74 -16.20 6.49
C ALA A 325 -23.19 -16.38 5.98
N ALA A 326 -24.11 -16.80 6.86
CA ALA A 326 -25.53 -16.93 6.52
C ALA A 326 -26.21 -15.57 6.29
N ALA A 327 -25.88 -14.55 7.09
CA ALA A 327 -26.40 -13.19 6.94
C ALA A 327 -25.92 -12.57 5.61
N LEU A 328 -24.61 -12.63 5.33
CA LEU A 328 -24.02 -12.14 4.09
C LEU A 328 -24.61 -12.85 2.86
N TYR A 329 -24.75 -14.19 2.93
CA TYR A 329 -25.38 -14.95 1.85
C TYR A 329 -26.80 -14.45 1.56
N THR A 330 -27.61 -14.27 2.62
CA THR A 330 -29.01 -13.85 2.48
C THR A 330 -29.13 -12.43 1.93
N ALA A 331 -28.22 -11.54 2.31
CA ALA A 331 -28.27 -10.14 1.93
C ALA A 331 -27.68 -9.86 0.55
N CYS A 332 -26.54 -10.47 0.23
CA CYS A 332 -25.68 -10.09 -0.89
C CYS A 332 -25.53 -11.17 -1.98
N VAL A 333 -26.23 -12.31 -1.92
CA VAL A 333 -26.18 -13.31 -3.00
C VAL A 333 -27.50 -13.35 -3.76
N VAL A 334 -27.42 -13.26 -5.10
CA VAL A 334 -28.54 -13.34 -6.03
C VAL A 334 -28.17 -14.30 -7.15
N ASP A 335 -28.96 -15.36 -7.36
CA ASP A 335 -28.71 -16.39 -8.38
C ASP A 335 -27.26 -16.90 -8.36
N ASP A 336 -26.79 -17.26 -7.16
CA ASP A 336 -25.42 -17.70 -6.85
C ASP A 336 -24.32 -16.65 -7.13
N ALA A 337 -24.65 -15.42 -7.50
CA ALA A 337 -23.67 -14.34 -7.69
C ALA A 337 -23.68 -13.37 -6.50
N LEU A 338 -22.49 -13.01 -6.03
CA LEU A 338 -22.31 -11.95 -5.04
C LEU A 338 -22.63 -10.59 -5.67
N VAL A 339 -23.20 -9.67 -4.89
CA VAL A 339 -23.33 -8.24 -5.22
C VAL A 339 -22.49 -7.38 -4.25
N SER A 340 -22.10 -6.17 -4.66
CA SER A 340 -21.20 -5.31 -3.89
C SER A 340 -21.71 -4.95 -2.49
N PHE A 341 -23.02 -4.70 -2.33
CA PHE A 341 -23.57 -4.34 -1.03
C PHE A 341 -25.07 -4.62 -0.91
N ALA A 342 -25.54 -4.61 0.34
CA ALA A 342 -26.92 -4.61 0.75
C ALA A 342 -27.13 -3.61 1.90
N ASN A 343 -28.31 -3.02 1.96
CA ASN A 343 -28.69 -2.19 3.09
C ASN A 343 -28.92 -3.08 4.31
N VAL A 344 -28.37 -2.70 5.46
CA VAL A 344 -28.39 -3.54 6.68
C VAL A 344 -29.77 -3.64 7.31
N ASP A 345 -30.70 -2.77 6.92
CA ASP A 345 -32.12 -2.81 7.29
C ASP A 345 -32.97 -3.72 6.36
N GLY A 346 -32.36 -4.27 5.30
CA GLY A 346 -33.03 -5.11 4.31
C GLY A 346 -33.80 -4.35 3.23
N SER A 347 -33.69 -3.02 3.16
CA SER A 347 -34.43 -2.18 2.19
C SER A 347 -34.00 -2.34 0.73
N GLY A 348 -32.83 -2.93 0.47
CA GLY A 348 -32.33 -3.14 -0.88
C GLY A 348 -30.91 -3.67 -0.94
N ARG A 349 -30.42 -3.89 -2.16
CA ARG A 349 -29.06 -4.33 -2.48
C ARG A 349 -28.62 -3.83 -3.86
N SER A 350 -27.33 -3.86 -4.15
CA SER A 350 -26.82 -3.54 -5.49
C SER A 350 -27.23 -4.60 -6.53
N ASP A 351 -27.25 -4.20 -7.81
CA ASP A 351 -27.49 -5.09 -8.97
C ASP A 351 -26.20 -5.52 -9.69
N SER A 352 -25.06 -5.10 -9.15
CA SER A 352 -23.72 -5.32 -9.69
C SER A 352 -22.74 -5.69 -8.59
N VAL A 353 -21.61 -6.25 -9.01
CA VAL A 353 -20.45 -6.56 -8.16
C VAL A 353 -19.20 -5.88 -8.72
N THR A 354 -18.46 -5.21 -7.84
CA THR A 354 -17.10 -4.73 -8.15
C THR A 354 -16.18 -5.93 -8.22
N LEU A 355 -15.34 -6.04 -9.24
CA LEU A 355 -14.55 -7.26 -9.44
C LEU A 355 -13.54 -7.50 -8.31
N CYS A 356 -13.02 -6.45 -7.68
CA CYS A 356 -12.15 -6.59 -6.51
C CYS A 356 -12.88 -7.16 -5.28
N TYR A 357 -14.22 -7.22 -5.28
CA TYR A 357 -14.99 -7.82 -4.18
C TYR A 357 -15.07 -9.36 -4.30
N LEU A 358 -14.61 -9.92 -5.42
CA LEU A 358 -14.66 -11.35 -5.68
C LEU A 358 -13.47 -12.08 -5.02
N ASP A 359 -13.43 -12.09 -3.68
CA ASP A 359 -12.50 -12.91 -2.91
C ASP A 359 -12.91 -14.39 -2.95
N VAL A 360 -12.62 -15.04 -4.09
CA VAL A 360 -12.96 -16.44 -4.35
C VAL A 360 -12.30 -17.37 -3.34
N LYS A 361 -11.07 -17.07 -2.89
CA LYS A 361 -10.35 -17.89 -1.90
C LYS A 361 -11.14 -17.98 -0.60
N THR A 362 -11.65 -16.85 -0.10
CA THR A 362 -12.48 -16.82 1.09
C THR A 362 -13.83 -17.51 0.86
N MET A 363 -14.50 -17.25 -0.26
CA MET A 363 -15.78 -17.93 -0.58
C MET A 363 -15.64 -19.46 -0.63
N ARG A 364 -14.56 -19.97 -1.23
CA ARG A 364 -14.27 -21.41 -1.23
C ARG A 364 -14.09 -21.93 0.19
N ALA A 365 -13.34 -21.22 1.02
CA ALA A 365 -13.11 -21.62 2.40
C ALA A 365 -14.41 -21.60 3.24
N LEU A 366 -15.34 -20.67 2.97
CA LEU A 366 -16.66 -20.63 3.62
C LEU A 366 -17.52 -21.86 3.35
N SER A 367 -17.25 -22.62 2.28
CA SER A 367 -18.00 -23.85 1.96
C SER A 367 -17.90 -24.91 3.07
N ALA A 368 -16.86 -24.87 3.92
CA ALA A 368 -16.75 -25.74 5.09
C ALA A 368 -17.77 -25.41 6.20
N TYR A 369 -18.27 -24.18 6.23
CA TYR A 369 -19.23 -23.68 7.23
C TYR A 369 -20.65 -23.62 6.67
N ASP A 370 -20.80 -23.32 5.38
CA ASP A 370 -22.08 -23.29 4.67
C ASP A 370 -21.88 -23.66 3.20
N VAL A 371 -22.36 -24.84 2.83
CA VAL A 371 -22.16 -25.46 1.51
C VAL A 371 -22.68 -24.62 0.34
N ARG A 372 -23.61 -23.68 0.59
CA ARG A 372 -24.14 -22.80 -0.45
C ARG A 372 -23.06 -21.90 -1.05
N TRP A 373 -22.02 -21.57 -0.28
CA TRP A 373 -20.89 -20.76 -0.76
C TRP A 373 -20.06 -21.43 -1.86
N THR A 374 -20.20 -22.75 -2.07
CA THR A 374 -19.55 -23.43 -3.18
C THR A 374 -20.06 -22.92 -4.53
N ALA A 375 -21.36 -22.72 -4.68
CA ALA A 375 -21.94 -22.17 -5.91
C ALA A 375 -21.50 -20.73 -6.13
N VAL A 376 -21.45 -19.94 -5.05
CA VAL A 376 -21.00 -18.53 -5.08
C VAL A 376 -19.54 -18.41 -5.50
N ALA A 377 -18.67 -19.24 -4.92
CA ALA A 377 -17.25 -19.28 -5.28
C ALA A 377 -17.05 -19.61 -6.77
N ASN A 378 -17.75 -20.64 -7.27
CA ASN A 378 -17.65 -21.07 -8.66
C ASN A 378 -18.17 -19.98 -9.63
N ARG A 379 -19.26 -19.30 -9.25
CA ARG A 379 -19.81 -18.20 -10.06
C ARG A 379 -18.87 -17.00 -10.10
N SER A 380 -18.28 -16.64 -8.96
CA SER A 380 -17.29 -15.56 -8.86
C SER A 380 -16.03 -15.84 -9.66
N GLU A 381 -15.50 -17.07 -9.61
CA GLU A 381 -14.38 -17.49 -10.45
C GLU A 381 -14.73 -17.44 -11.94
N ALA A 382 -15.94 -17.86 -12.33
CA ALA A 382 -16.39 -17.78 -13.72
C ALA A 382 -16.46 -16.33 -14.22
N ILE A 383 -16.82 -15.38 -13.36
CA ILE A 383 -16.81 -13.94 -13.69
C ILE A 383 -15.37 -13.44 -13.86
N LEU A 384 -14.45 -13.83 -12.97
CA LEU A 384 -13.04 -13.42 -13.05
C LEU A 384 -12.28 -14.06 -14.21
N THR A 385 -12.69 -15.25 -14.66
CA THR A 385 -12.02 -15.97 -15.76
C THR A 385 -12.66 -15.73 -17.12
N ASP A 386 -13.75 -14.96 -17.18
CA ASP A 386 -14.36 -14.53 -18.43
C ASP A 386 -13.39 -13.60 -19.19
N SER A 387 -13.15 -13.87 -20.47
CA SER A 387 -12.26 -13.03 -21.30
C SER A 387 -12.76 -11.59 -21.44
N ARG A 388 -14.06 -11.35 -21.24
CA ARG A 388 -14.68 -10.01 -21.20
C ARG A 388 -14.34 -9.23 -19.93
N ALA A 389 -13.84 -9.89 -18.88
CA ALA A 389 -13.45 -9.25 -17.62
C ALA A 389 -12.23 -8.35 -17.78
N LEU A 390 -11.39 -8.61 -18.79
CA LEU A 390 -10.25 -7.77 -19.13
C LEU A 390 -10.66 -6.57 -20.01
N MET A 391 -9.93 -5.46 -19.89
CA MET A 391 -10.20 -4.26 -20.67
C MET A 391 -9.84 -4.45 -22.15
N SER A 392 -8.61 -4.88 -22.46
CA SER A 392 -8.18 -5.28 -23.80
C SER A 392 -6.93 -6.18 -23.75
N SER A 393 -6.42 -6.61 -24.92
CA SER A 393 -5.14 -7.30 -25.02
C SER A 393 -3.93 -6.40 -24.74
N GLU A 394 -4.03 -5.11 -25.04
CA GLU A 394 -2.96 -4.12 -24.86
C GLU A 394 -2.96 -3.53 -23.44
N LEU A 395 -4.11 -3.52 -22.78
CA LEU A 395 -4.29 -3.17 -21.37
C LEU A 395 -5.01 -4.33 -20.66
N PRO A 396 -4.29 -5.40 -20.29
CA PRO A 396 -4.86 -6.60 -19.70
C PRO A 396 -5.18 -6.41 -18.20
N LEU A 397 -5.74 -5.24 -17.83
CA LEU A 397 -6.29 -4.98 -16.51
C LEU A 397 -7.75 -5.45 -16.45
N TYR A 398 -8.20 -5.79 -15.24
CA TYR A 398 -9.59 -6.13 -14.98
C TYR A 398 -10.49 -4.88 -15.03
N ARG A 399 -11.71 -5.06 -15.52
CA ARG A 399 -12.77 -4.05 -15.49
C ARG A 399 -13.26 -3.83 -14.06
N ALA A 400 -13.81 -2.65 -13.78
CA ALA A 400 -14.19 -2.29 -12.41
C ALA A 400 -15.32 -3.16 -11.85
N SER A 401 -16.39 -3.40 -12.62
CA SER A 401 -17.56 -4.14 -12.14
C SER A 401 -18.28 -4.97 -13.21
N TYR A 402 -19.16 -5.85 -12.75
CA TYR A 402 -20.05 -6.70 -13.54
C TYR A 402 -21.50 -6.56 -13.07
N THR A 403 -22.42 -6.23 -13.97
CA THR A 403 -23.86 -6.13 -13.69
C THR A 403 -24.56 -7.45 -14.01
N LEU A 404 -25.14 -8.09 -12.99
CA LEU A 404 -25.67 -9.45 -13.06
C LEU A 404 -26.81 -9.58 -14.08
N ALA A 405 -27.83 -8.72 -13.93
CA ALA A 405 -29.05 -8.79 -14.75
C ALA A 405 -28.81 -8.50 -16.24
N LYS A 406 -27.68 -7.86 -16.58
CA LYS A 406 -27.34 -7.46 -17.94
C LYS A 406 -26.27 -8.35 -18.58
N ASP A 407 -25.65 -9.26 -17.83
CA ASP A 407 -24.45 -10.00 -18.24
C ASP A 407 -23.41 -9.07 -18.89
N MET A 408 -23.09 -7.97 -18.20
CA MET A 408 -22.31 -6.88 -18.77
C MET A 408 -21.24 -6.40 -17.80
N PHE A 409 -20.00 -6.40 -18.27
CA PHE A 409 -18.88 -5.75 -17.60
C PHE A 409 -18.89 -4.24 -17.86
N SER A 410 -18.45 -3.47 -16.87
CA SER A 410 -18.32 -2.02 -16.97
C SER A 410 -17.29 -1.60 -18.04
N ASN A 411 -17.49 -0.40 -18.59
CA ASN A 411 -16.49 0.25 -19.46
C ASN A 411 -15.87 1.49 -18.80
N ALA A 412 -15.92 1.55 -17.47
CA ALA A 412 -15.30 2.59 -16.67
C ALA A 412 -13.77 2.52 -16.77
N ALA A 413 -13.10 3.61 -16.39
CA ALA A 413 -11.65 3.59 -16.20
C ALA A 413 -11.30 2.60 -15.07
N ALA A 414 -10.17 1.91 -15.22
CA ALA A 414 -9.65 1.05 -14.16
C ALA A 414 -8.89 1.89 -13.14
N GLN A 415 -9.32 1.82 -11.88
CA GLN A 415 -8.56 2.30 -10.74
C GLN A 415 -7.52 1.26 -10.39
N MET A 416 -6.24 1.65 -10.31
CA MET A 416 -5.15 0.69 -10.21
C MET A 416 -5.20 -0.12 -8.92
N THR A 417 -5.58 0.48 -7.78
CA THR A 417 -5.71 -0.25 -6.51
C THR A 417 -6.79 -1.34 -6.60
N GLU A 418 -7.95 -1.04 -7.20
CA GLU A 418 -9.03 -2.02 -7.40
C GLU A 418 -8.63 -3.11 -8.41
N ALA A 419 -7.97 -2.73 -9.50
CA ALA A 419 -7.45 -3.68 -10.48
C ALA A 419 -6.40 -4.60 -9.84
N ALA A 420 -5.49 -4.07 -9.04
CA ALA A 420 -4.48 -4.83 -8.32
C ALA A 420 -5.12 -5.80 -7.31
N LEU A 421 -6.15 -5.38 -6.56
CA LEU A 421 -6.89 -6.27 -5.66
C LEU A 421 -7.61 -7.39 -6.42
N THR A 422 -8.21 -7.07 -7.57
CA THR A 422 -8.84 -8.08 -8.45
C THR A 422 -7.80 -9.10 -8.93
N ILE A 423 -6.62 -8.63 -9.36
CA ILE A 423 -5.50 -9.47 -9.80
C ILE A 423 -4.98 -10.31 -8.63
N LEU A 424 -4.90 -9.76 -7.42
CA LEU A 424 -4.50 -10.50 -6.22
C LEU A 424 -5.48 -11.66 -5.93
N HIS A 425 -6.78 -11.39 -5.94
CA HIS A 425 -7.78 -12.45 -5.74
C HIS A 425 -7.74 -13.51 -6.84
N ALA A 426 -7.51 -13.12 -8.10
CA ALA A 426 -7.29 -14.06 -9.20
C ALA A 426 -5.99 -14.87 -9.01
N ALA A 427 -4.88 -14.24 -8.61
CA ALA A 427 -3.59 -14.90 -8.39
C ALA A 427 -3.66 -15.91 -7.23
N GLN A 428 -4.38 -15.58 -6.16
CA GLN A 428 -4.62 -16.46 -5.00
C GLN A 428 -5.34 -17.77 -5.34
N ILE A 429 -6.00 -17.84 -6.51
CA ILE A 429 -6.64 -19.05 -7.03
C ILE A 429 -5.99 -19.56 -8.33
N SER A 430 -4.79 -19.06 -8.68
CA SER A 430 -4.07 -19.37 -9.91
C SER A 430 -4.85 -19.07 -11.20
N ALA A 431 -5.72 -18.04 -11.16
CA ALA A 431 -6.54 -17.59 -12.28
C ALA A 431 -6.08 -16.25 -12.88
N ALA A 432 -5.09 -15.58 -12.28
CA ALA A 432 -4.49 -14.40 -12.90
C ALA A 432 -3.80 -14.82 -14.21
N GLY A 433 -4.17 -14.18 -15.32
CA GLY A 433 -3.60 -14.52 -16.63
C GLY A 433 -2.14 -14.07 -16.77
N GLU A 434 -1.30 -14.92 -17.37
CA GLU A 434 0.12 -14.61 -17.66
C GLU A 434 0.27 -13.27 -18.40
N GLN A 435 -0.63 -12.96 -19.34
CA GLN A 435 -0.63 -11.69 -20.06
C GLN A 435 -0.73 -10.47 -19.13
N THR A 436 -1.51 -10.56 -18.06
CA THR A 436 -1.64 -9.49 -17.07
C THR A 436 -0.36 -9.35 -16.24
N LEU A 437 0.23 -10.48 -15.84
CA LEU A 437 1.45 -10.51 -15.04
C LEU A 437 2.65 -9.98 -15.83
N ASP A 438 2.83 -10.45 -17.07
CA ASP A 438 3.85 -9.97 -18.01
C ASP A 438 3.71 -8.46 -18.28
N TRP A 439 2.46 -7.97 -18.39
CA TRP A 439 2.21 -6.55 -18.58
C TRP A 439 2.62 -5.73 -17.36
N LEU A 440 2.32 -6.20 -16.15
CA LEU A 440 2.71 -5.54 -14.90
C LEU A 440 4.24 -5.47 -14.77
N ASP A 441 4.93 -6.57 -15.05
CA ASP A 441 6.39 -6.62 -15.08
C ASP A 441 6.97 -5.61 -16.09
N ALA A 442 6.42 -5.57 -17.30
CA ALA A 442 6.87 -4.62 -18.33
C ALA A 442 6.62 -3.15 -17.93
N GLN A 443 5.48 -2.83 -17.30
CA GLN A 443 5.19 -1.47 -16.84
C GLN A 443 6.10 -1.04 -15.69
N LEU A 444 6.36 -1.93 -14.72
CA LEU A 444 7.30 -1.64 -13.63
C LEU A 444 8.72 -1.44 -14.16
N GLY A 445 9.17 -2.31 -15.08
CA GLY A 445 10.46 -2.15 -15.75
C GLY A 445 10.59 -0.85 -16.56
N ALA A 446 9.47 -0.31 -17.06
CA ALA A 446 9.41 0.99 -17.72
C ALA A 446 9.37 2.19 -16.75
N GLY A 447 9.16 1.94 -15.45
CA GLY A 447 9.43 2.89 -14.37
C GLY A 447 8.24 3.36 -13.56
N ALA A 448 6.99 3.13 -13.97
CA ALA A 448 5.81 3.51 -13.18
C ALA A 448 4.53 2.76 -13.59
N ILE A 449 3.70 2.45 -12.60
CA ILE A 449 2.29 2.09 -12.77
C ILE A 449 1.45 3.27 -12.25
N TYR A 450 0.54 3.75 -13.08
CA TYR A 450 -0.26 4.94 -12.78
C TYR A 450 -1.56 4.59 -12.06
N ALA A 451 -2.10 5.55 -11.30
CA ALA A 451 -3.30 5.35 -10.48
C ALA A 451 -4.57 5.03 -11.26
N GLN A 452 -4.66 5.42 -12.55
CA GLN A 452 -5.85 5.18 -13.38
C GLN A 452 -5.52 4.99 -14.86
N TYR A 453 -6.19 4.02 -15.47
CA TYR A 453 -6.14 3.76 -16.91
C TYR A 453 -7.53 3.82 -17.54
N ALA A 454 -7.69 4.64 -18.58
CA ALA A 454 -8.91 4.71 -19.36
C ALA A 454 -9.11 3.46 -20.23
N SER A 455 -10.35 3.19 -20.63
CA SER A 455 -10.70 2.01 -21.45
C SER A 455 -10.09 1.96 -22.84
N ASN A 456 -9.48 3.06 -23.30
CA ASN A 456 -8.71 3.13 -24.54
C ASN A 456 -7.20 2.89 -24.35
N GLY A 457 -6.76 2.48 -23.15
CA GLY A 457 -5.35 2.23 -22.84
C GLY A 457 -4.55 3.48 -22.43
N GLN A 458 -5.16 4.67 -22.46
CA GLN A 458 -4.46 5.91 -22.06
C GLN A 458 -4.51 6.12 -20.56
N VAL A 459 -3.43 6.64 -19.99
CA VAL A 459 -3.44 7.15 -18.61
C VAL A 459 -4.42 8.31 -18.52
N GLY A 460 -5.32 8.27 -17.53
CA GLY A 460 -6.31 9.32 -17.31
C GLY A 460 -5.66 10.71 -17.20
N TYR A 461 -6.25 11.73 -17.80
CA TYR A 461 -5.74 13.10 -17.67
C TYR A 461 -5.80 13.54 -16.19
N GLY A 462 -4.65 13.90 -15.61
CA GLY A 462 -4.52 14.20 -14.17
C GLY A 462 -4.18 13.00 -13.28
N PHE A 463 -4.12 11.78 -13.82
CA PHE A 463 -3.81 10.56 -13.06
C PHE A 463 -2.40 10.01 -13.34
N ARG A 464 -1.48 10.88 -13.76
CA ARG A 464 -0.06 10.55 -13.90
C ARG A 464 0.68 10.61 -12.56
N TYR A 465 0.10 9.97 -11.55
CA TYR A 465 0.71 9.75 -10.25
C TYR A 465 0.63 8.27 -9.88
N GLU A 466 1.54 7.83 -9.02
CA GLU A 466 1.61 6.45 -8.52
C GLU A 466 0.88 6.37 -7.17
N ALA A 467 0.05 5.35 -6.97
CA ALA A 467 -0.65 5.11 -5.71
C ALA A 467 0.13 4.09 -4.86
N ILE A 468 0.45 4.44 -3.61
CA ILE A 468 1.29 3.63 -2.71
C ILE A 468 0.65 2.26 -2.46
N GLY A 469 -0.63 2.23 -2.10
CA GLY A 469 -1.39 0.99 -1.90
C GLY A 469 -1.43 0.08 -3.13
N SER A 470 -1.34 0.62 -4.35
CA SER A 470 -1.24 -0.23 -5.55
C SER A 470 0.05 -1.05 -5.55
N TYR A 471 1.20 -0.46 -5.16
CA TYR A 471 2.46 -1.21 -5.08
C TYR A 471 2.48 -2.25 -3.96
N ALA A 472 1.85 -1.95 -2.83
CA ALA A 472 1.70 -2.92 -1.76
C ALA A 472 0.91 -4.16 -2.20
N VAL A 473 -0.22 -3.96 -2.90
CA VAL A 473 -1.01 -5.07 -3.44
C VAL A 473 -0.27 -5.81 -4.55
N LEU A 474 0.44 -5.10 -5.45
CA LEU A 474 1.22 -5.74 -6.52
C LEU A 474 2.42 -6.55 -6.00
N ALA A 475 3.03 -6.15 -4.89
CA ALA A 475 4.04 -6.95 -4.22
C ALA A 475 3.48 -8.31 -3.78
N GLN A 476 2.26 -8.32 -3.23
CA GLN A 476 1.55 -9.55 -2.87
C GLN A 476 1.16 -10.37 -4.10
N VAL A 477 0.74 -9.73 -5.20
CA VAL A 477 0.48 -10.42 -6.49
C VAL A 477 1.70 -11.19 -6.92
N GLY A 478 2.87 -10.53 -7.01
CA GLY A 478 4.11 -11.17 -7.43
C GLY A 478 4.54 -12.31 -6.51
N ALA A 479 4.41 -12.13 -5.18
CA ALA A 479 4.73 -13.16 -4.21
C ALA A 479 3.84 -14.40 -4.36
N VAL A 480 2.51 -14.22 -4.50
CA VAL A 480 1.53 -15.31 -4.61
C VAL A 480 1.60 -16.01 -5.98
N SER A 481 1.92 -15.28 -7.06
CA SER A 481 2.03 -15.83 -8.41
C SER A 481 3.42 -16.40 -8.74
N GLY A 482 4.41 -16.25 -7.85
CA GLY A 482 5.79 -16.65 -8.11
C GLY A 482 6.55 -15.73 -9.07
N HIS A 483 6.02 -14.55 -9.40
CA HIS A 483 6.69 -13.53 -10.20
C HIS A 483 7.58 -12.68 -9.29
N THR A 484 8.79 -13.18 -9.01
CA THR A 484 9.70 -12.59 -8.02
C THR A 484 10.12 -11.17 -8.33
N GLU A 485 10.26 -10.81 -9.62
CA GLU A 485 10.65 -9.46 -10.02
C GLU A 485 9.51 -8.45 -9.83
N LEU A 486 8.28 -8.80 -10.22
CA LEU A 486 7.06 -8.04 -9.88
C LEU A 486 7.01 -7.74 -8.38
N ALA A 487 7.23 -8.77 -7.57
CA ALA A 487 7.17 -8.70 -6.11
C ALA A 487 8.24 -7.74 -5.56
N ARG A 488 9.50 -7.95 -5.98
CA ARG A 488 10.67 -7.19 -5.55
C ARG A 488 10.59 -5.72 -5.96
N LEU A 489 10.25 -5.43 -7.22
CA LEU A 489 10.14 -4.05 -7.72
C LEU A 489 8.99 -3.28 -7.08
N SER A 490 7.84 -3.94 -6.88
CA SER A 490 6.70 -3.32 -6.20
C SER A 490 7.02 -3.03 -4.73
N LEU A 491 7.66 -3.97 -4.03
CA LEU A 491 8.09 -3.76 -2.65
C LEU A 491 9.08 -2.61 -2.55
N ALA A 492 10.06 -2.53 -3.46
CA ALA A 492 11.05 -1.47 -3.40
C ALA A 492 10.44 -0.08 -3.68
N LYS A 493 9.46 0.01 -4.59
CA LYS A 493 8.65 1.23 -4.78
C LYS A 493 7.87 1.63 -3.53
N LEU A 494 7.32 0.65 -2.81
CA LEU A 494 6.62 0.85 -1.55
C LEU A 494 7.58 1.33 -0.44
N GLU A 495 8.71 0.64 -0.21
CA GLU A 495 9.67 0.97 0.86
C GLU A 495 10.29 2.36 0.70
N ASN A 496 10.41 2.84 -0.54
CA ASN A 496 10.83 4.21 -0.84
C ASN A 496 9.85 5.29 -0.31
N ARG A 497 8.63 4.92 0.05
CA ARG A 497 7.61 5.84 0.61
C ARG A 497 7.47 5.73 2.11
N ARG A 498 8.22 4.82 2.75
CA ARG A 498 8.23 4.70 4.19
C ARG A 498 9.08 5.79 4.83
N ILE A 499 8.56 6.38 5.89
CA ILE A 499 9.33 7.18 6.84
C ILE A 499 10.20 6.22 7.68
N ALA A 500 11.52 6.21 7.47
CA ALA A 500 12.41 5.28 8.15
C ALA A 500 12.86 5.75 9.55
N THR A 501 12.89 7.06 9.79
CA THR A 501 13.43 7.67 11.00
C THR A 501 12.56 8.82 11.51
N GLY A 502 12.84 9.29 12.73
CA GLY A 502 12.14 10.39 13.37
C GLY A 502 10.80 10.00 14.00
N THR A 503 10.00 11.01 14.34
CA THR A 503 8.76 10.85 15.13
C THR A 503 7.68 10.02 14.43
N PHE A 504 7.73 9.90 13.12
CA PHE A 504 6.74 9.18 12.31
C PHE A 504 7.30 7.92 11.66
N ALA A 505 8.43 7.41 12.16
CA ALA A 505 9.03 6.17 11.67
C ALA A 505 8.01 5.03 11.60
N GLY A 506 7.98 4.33 10.46
CA GLY A 506 7.07 3.23 10.15
C GLY A 506 5.89 3.58 9.25
N ALA A 507 5.51 4.87 9.14
CA ALA A 507 4.38 5.30 8.33
C ALA A 507 4.69 5.34 6.82
N TYR A 508 3.67 5.12 6.00
CA TYR A 508 3.63 5.34 4.56
C TYR A 508 2.66 6.49 4.26
N GLY A 509 3.17 7.73 4.27
CA GLY A 509 2.30 8.91 4.14
C GLY A 509 3.05 10.23 4.04
N SER A 510 2.30 11.30 3.81
CA SER A 510 2.86 12.65 3.63
C SER A 510 3.11 13.33 4.98
N ILE A 511 4.34 13.80 5.18
CA ILE A 511 4.77 14.51 6.40
C ILE A 511 4.28 15.98 6.41
N LYS A 512 3.74 16.47 5.30
CA LYS A 512 3.37 17.89 5.12
C LYS A 512 1.92 18.22 5.56
N GLY A 513 1.36 17.46 6.51
CA GLY A 513 0.00 17.68 7.01
C GLY A 513 -1.11 17.29 6.03
N GLU A 514 -0.79 16.56 4.96
CA GLU A 514 -1.79 16.00 4.05
C GLU A 514 -2.40 14.74 4.66
N THR A 515 -3.64 14.44 4.24
CA THR A 515 -4.34 13.22 4.65
C THR A 515 -3.63 12.00 4.09
N SER A 516 -3.28 11.07 4.99
CA SER A 516 -2.75 9.75 4.67
C SER A 516 -3.80 8.68 4.99
N TYR A 517 -3.69 7.51 4.35
CA TYR A 517 -4.69 6.45 4.42
C TYR A 517 -4.13 5.24 5.15
N THR A 518 -4.88 4.75 6.15
CA THR A 518 -4.48 3.56 6.90
C THR A 518 -4.47 2.28 6.04
N PHE A 519 -5.23 2.29 4.95
CA PHE A 519 -5.19 1.24 3.93
C PHE A 519 -3.76 0.99 3.42
N ASP A 520 -3.00 2.06 3.15
CA ASP A 520 -1.62 1.93 2.63
C ASP A 520 -0.70 1.25 3.67
N GLU A 521 -0.87 1.58 4.96
CA GLU A 521 -0.13 0.95 6.06
C GLU A 521 -0.41 -0.55 6.16
N LEU A 522 -1.68 -0.93 6.08
CA LEU A 522 -2.14 -2.31 6.23
C LEU A 522 -1.73 -3.16 5.02
N GLU A 523 -1.89 -2.64 3.81
CA GLU A 523 -1.41 -3.34 2.61
C GLU A 523 0.12 -3.46 2.60
N ALA A 524 0.85 -2.46 3.11
CA ALA A 524 2.29 -2.57 3.28
C ALA A 524 2.67 -3.70 4.25
N LEU A 525 1.95 -3.85 5.36
CA LEU A 525 2.15 -4.96 6.29
C LEU A 525 1.89 -6.33 5.63
N PHE A 526 0.85 -6.46 4.80
CA PHE A 526 0.61 -7.69 4.03
C PHE A 526 1.70 -7.96 3.00
N ALA A 527 2.17 -6.94 2.28
CA ALA A 527 3.28 -7.05 1.34
C ALA A 527 4.55 -7.55 2.02
N LEU A 528 4.94 -6.93 3.14
CA LEU A 528 6.13 -7.31 3.91
C LEU A 528 6.02 -8.73 4.49
N MET A 529 4.81 -9.16 4.85
CA MET A 529 4.57 -10.51 5.33
C MET A 529 4.69 -11.54 4.19
N ALA A 530 4.17 -11.22 2.99
CA ALA A 530 4.25 -12.09 1.83
C ALA A 530 5.68 -12.27 1.28
N MET A 531 6.56 -11.31 1.57
CA MET A 531 7.95 -11.28 1.11
C MET A 531 8.95 -11.91 2.08
N LYS A 532 8.50 -12.48 3.21
CA LYS A 532 9.39 -13.22 4.11
C LYS A 532 9.93 -14.48 3.39
N PRO A 533 11.25 -14.73 3.45
CA PRO A 533 11.89 -15.86 2.78
C PRO A 533 11.48 -17.23 3.32
#